data_AF-A0A564Z2D6-F1
#
_entry.id   AF-A0A564Z2D6-F1
#
_cell.length_a   1.000
_cell.length_b   1.000
_cell.length_c   1.000
_cell.angle_alpha   90.00
_cell.angle_beta   90.00
_cell.angle_gamma   90.00
#
_symmetry.space_group_name_H-M   'P 1'
#
loop_
_entity.id
_entity.type
_entity.pdbx_description
1 polymer ?
#
loop_
_entity_poly.entity_id
_entity_poly.type
_entity_poly.pdbx_seq_one_letter_code
_entity_poly.pdbx_strand_id
1 'polypeptide(L)'
;MAEMNRLQNEYNEKMEQKEELRKKAENLEKMLERAKMLVDGLADEKVRWTETLADLERKIGLLTGDCLLSSGFISYMGPFLLKYRDELVFKWIKAVDAEQIPKSDPYSFTEFLSDPAKVREWNIQGLPRDSFSIDNGVIVSKTSRWPLMIDPQCQAMNWIKSMEGENLRVIDLQMKNYMQTLAQAIQNGWPVLLQNILETLDPGLDPVLNKSLIRTGGAEIMRLGDSEVEYNHDFRFYITTKLSNPFYAPEICTKTTVVNFAVMQEG
;
A
#
# COMPACT_ATOMS: atom_id res chain seq x y z
N MET A 1 22.52 83.82 -5.57
CA MET A 1 22.45 82.79 -4.52
C MET A 1 21.14 82.00 -4.57
N ALA A 2 19.96 82.64 -4.64
CA ALA A 2 18.67 81.92 -4.71
C ALA A 2 18.51 81.02 -5.96
N GLU A 3 18.97 81.48 -7.12
CA GLU A 3 18.88 80.74 -8.38
C GLU A 3 19.80 79.51 -8.42
N MET A 4 21.00 79.63 -7.84
CA MET A 4 21.95 78.53 -7.69
C MET A 4 21.43 77.44 -6.74
N ASN A 5 20.77 77.81 -5.64
CA ASN A 5 20.13 76.84 -4.74
C ASN A 5 18.93 76.14 -5.40
N ARG A 6 18.16 76.84 -6.23
CA ARG A 6 17.05 76.25 -6.98
C ARG A 6 17.56 75.18 -7.96
N LEU A 7 18.56 75.51 -8.77
CA LEU A 7 19.21 74.58 -9.69
C LEU A 7 19.84 73.38 -8.97
N GLN A 8 20.43 73.59 -7.78
CA GLN A 8 21.01 72.51 -6.99
C GLN A 8 19.93 71.54 -6.47
N ASN A 9 18.78 72.05 -6.01
CA ASN A 9 17.66 71.21 -5.59
C ASN A 9 17.06 70.44 -6.76
N GLU A 10 16.87 71.09 -7.91
CA GLU A 10 16.35 70.47 -9.13
C GLU A 10 17.31 69.37 -9.64
N TYR A 11 18.62 69.60 -9.55
CA TYR A 11 19.65 68.61 -9.84
C TYR A 11 19.59 67.41 -8.89
N ASN A 12 19.45 67.65 -7.58
CA ASN A 12 19.35 66.58 -6.58
C ASN A 12 18.09 65.73 -6.77
N GLU A 13 16.93 66.35 -7.02
CA GLU A 13 15.68 65.65 -7.33
C GLU A 13 15.82 64.78 -8.60
N LYS A 14 16.46 65.31 -9.66
CA LYS A 14 16.70 64.55 -10.89
C LYS A 14 17.68 63.39 -10.67
N MET A 15 18.70 63.57 -9.83
CA MET A 15 19.63 62.50 -9.45
C MET A 15 18.93 61.42 -8.62
N GLU A 16 18.04 61.80 -7.69
CA GLU A 16 17.26 60.84 -6.91
C GLU A 16 16.28 60.05 -7.79
N GLN A 17 15.56 60.72 -8.68
CA GLN A 17 14.69 60.07 -9.68
C GLN A 17 15.48 59.10 -10.58
N LYS A 18 16.69 59.49 -11.01
CA LYS A 18 17.57 58.63 -11.80
C LYS A 18 17.97 57.37 -11.03
N GLU A 19 18.34 57.51 -9.75
CA GLU A 19 18.77 56.37 -8.94
C GLU A 19 17.60 55.45 -8.58
N GLU A 20 16.40 56.00 -8.35
CA GLU A 20 15.19 55.21 -8.13
C GLU A 20 14.80 54.41 -9.38
N LEU A 21 14.84 55.04 -10.56
CA LEU A 21 14.60 54.36 -11.84
C LEU A 21 15.63 53.27 -12.11
N ARG A 22 16.90 53.52 -11.77
CA ARG A 22 17.97 52.53 -11.90
C ARG A 22 17.71 51.31 -11.00
N LYS A 23 17.36 51.52 -9.72
CA LYS A 23 16.99 50.42 -8.80
C LYS A 23 15.77 49.65 -9.30
N LYS A 24 14.76 50.34 -9.85
CA LYS A 24 13.59 49.69 -10.47
C LYS A 24 13.99 48.84 -11.67
N ALA A 25 14.87 49.33 -12.53
CA ALA A 25 15.39 48.58 -13.68
C ALA A 25 16.16 47.33 -13.25
N GLU A 26 17.08 47.46 -12.29
CA GLU A 26 17.86 46.32 -11.76
C GLU A 26 16.95 45.25 -11.11
N ASN A 27 15.89 45.67 -10.41
CA ASN A 27 14.91 44.75 -9.85
C ASN A 27 14.09 44.06 -10.94
N LEU A 28 13.68 44.80 -11.97
CA LEU A 28 12.92 44.25 -13.09
C LEU A 28 13.74 43.22 -13.88
N GLU A 29 15.02 43.49 -14.08
CA GLU A 29 15.97 42.57 -14.73
C GLU A 29 16.09 41.26 -13.96
N LYS A 30 16.26 41.32 -12.63
CA LYS A 30 16.27 40.13 -11.76
C LYS A 30 14.95 39.36 -11.81
N MET A 31 13.81 40.06 -11.85
CA MET A 31 12.50 39.42 -11.98
C MET A 31 12.36 38.71 -13.33
N LEU A 32 12.84 39.34 -14.40
CA LEU A 32 12.78 38.81 -15.75
C LEU A 32 13.67 37.57 -15.90
N GLU A 33 14.87 37.59 -15.31
CA GLU A 33 15.77 36.43 -15.25
C GLU A 33 15.12 35.25 -14.52
N ARG A 34 14.51 35.49 -13.34
CA ARG A 34 13.77 34.45 -12.61
C ARG A 34 12.57 33.92 -13.38
N ALA A 35 11.82 34.80 -14.03
CA ALA A 35 10.68 34.40 -14.86
C ALA A 35 11.13 33.52 -16.03
N LYS A 36 12.25 33.86 -16.66
CA LYS A 36 12.84 33.04 -17.72
C LYS A 36 13.25 31.66 -17.21
N MET A 37 13.97 31.59 -16.09
CA MET A 37 14.34 30.29 -15.48
C MET A 37 13.12 29.43 -15.15
N LEU A 38 12.03 30.04 -14.67
CA LEU A 38 10.77 29.34 -14.40
C LEU A 38 10.13 28.83 -15.69
N VAL A 39 10.07 29.64 -16.73
CA VAL A 39 9.50 29.25 -18.03
C VAL A 39 10.30 28.11 -18.66
N ASP A 40 11.63 28.20 -18.61
CA ASP A 40 12.52 27.17 -19.14
C ASP A 40 12.36 25.85 -18.35
N GLY A 41 12.34 25.91 -17.01
CA GLY A 41 12.10 24.72 -16.18
C GLY A 41 10.70 24.12 -16.38
N LEU A 42 9.69 24.95 -16.63
CA LEU A 42 8.33 24.48 -16.89
C LEU A 42 8.19 23.85 -18.29
N ALA A 43 9.02 24.25 -19.24
CA ALA A 43 9.04 23.65 -20.58
C ALA A 43 9.49 22.18 -20.53
N ASP A 44 10.55 21.89 -19.77
CA ASP A 44 11.03 20.52 -19.57
C ASP A 44 10.00 19.65 -18.82
N GLU A 45 9.38 20.22 -17.78
CA GLU A 45 8.30 19.57 -17.04
C GLU A 45 7.09 19.25 -17.91
N LYS A 46 6.73 20.16 -18.82
CA LYS A 46 5.65 19.93 -19.79
C LYS A 46 5.95 18.74 -20.70
N VAL A 47 7.18 18.59 -21.19
CA VAL A 47 7.58 17.43 -22.01
C VAL A 47 7.40 16.14 -21.20
N ARG A 48 7.95 16.11 -19.98
CA ARG A 48 7.85 14.94 -19.09
C ARG A 48 6.40 14.56 -18.77
N TRP A 49 5.53 15.54 -18.50
CA TRP A 49 4.12 15.27 -18.24
C TRP A 49 3.39 14.77 -19.49
N THR A 50 3.75 15.27 -20.67
CA THR A 50 3.18 14.81 -21.94
C THR A 50 3.56 13.34 -22.20
N GLU A 51 4.81 12.97 -21.96
CA GLU A 51 5.28 11.57 -22.05
C GLU A 51 4.59 10.67 -21.02
N THR A 52 4.48 11.15 -19.78
CA THR A 52 3.77 10.43 -18.70
C THR A 52 2.30 10.21 -19.06
N LEU A 53 1.64 11.23 -19.63
CA LEU A 53 0.24 11.14 -20.04
C LEU A 53 0.05 10.10 -21.14
N ALA A 54 0.93 10.08 -22.15
CA ALA A 54 0.89 9.06 -23.20
C ALA A 54 1.11 7.64 -22.65
N ASP A 55 2.03 7.45 -21.69
CA ASP A 55 2.25 6.15 -21.05
C ASP A 55 1.04 5.72 -20.20
N LEU A 56 0.40 6.65 -19.49
CA LEU A 56 -0.81 6.39 -18.70
C LEU A 56 -1.99 6.01 -19.60
N GLU A 57 -2.20 6.71 -20.71
CA GLU A 57 -3.23 6.37 -21.70
C GLU A 57 -3.03 4.95 -22.24
N ARG A 58 -1.78 4.59 -22.57
CA ARG A 58 -1.44 3.22 -22.97
C ARG A 58 -1.77 2.21 -21.86
N LYS A 59 -1.36 2.48 -20.61
CA LYS A 59 -1.62 1.60 -19.46
C LYS A 59 -3.11 1.43 -19.16
N ILE A 60 -3.93 2.47 -19.33
CA ILE A 60 -5.39 2.39 -19.18
C ILE A 60 -5.97 1.35 -20.14
N GLY A 61 -5.47 1.29 -21.38
CA GLY A 61 -5.89 0.29 -22.36
C GLY A 61 -5.56 -1.16 -21.96
N LEU A 62 -4.51 -1.37 -21.16
CA LEU A 62 -4.06 -2.69 -20.71
C LEU A 62 -4.66 -3.12 -19.36
N LEU A 63 -5.32 -2.19 -18.68
CA LEU A 63 -5.77 -2.35 -17.30
C LEU A 63 -6.73 -3.53 -17.11
N THR A 64 -7.58 -3.81 -18.10
CA THR A 64 -8.58 -4.88 -17.99
C THR A 64 -7.93 -6.25 -17.82
N GLY A 65 -6.94 -6.59 -18.64
CA GLY A 65 -6.23 -7.87 -18.53
C GLY A 65 -5.34 -7.94 -17.28
N ASP A 66 -4.66 -6.84 -16.94
CA ASP A 66 -3.80 -6.79 -15.75
C ASP A 66 -4.62 -6.95 -14.46
N CYS A 67 -5.77 -6.29 -14.35
CA CYS A 67 -6.72 -6.47 -13.26
C CYS A 67 -7.27 -7.91 -13.17
N LEU A 68 -7.60 -8.52 -14.31
CA LEU A 68 -8.11 -9.89 -14.35
C LEU A 68 -7.07 -10.88 -13.81
N LEU A 69 -5.83 -10.81 -14.31
CA LEU A 69 -4.74 -11.67 -13.85
C LEU A 69 -4.41 -11.43 -12.38
N SER A 70 -4.35 -10.17 -11.96
CA SER A 70 -4.02 -9.78 -10.59
C SER A 70 -5.08 -10.16 -9.56
N SER A 71 -6.35 -10.00 -9.90
CA SER A 71 -7.45 -10.42 -9.03
C SER A 71 -7.49 -11.93 -8.85
N GLY A 72 -7.25 -12.70 -9.91
CA GLY A 72 -7.04 -14.15 -9.83
C GLY A 72 -5.83 -14.50 -8.95
N PHE A 73 -4.73 -13.77 -9.10
CA PHE A 73 -3.52 -14.01 -8.31
C PHE A 73 -3.75 -13.81 -6.81
N ILE A 74 -4.31 -12.65 -6.39
CA ILE A 74 -4.63 -12.39 -4.98
C ILE A 74 -5.60 -13.44 -4.41
N SER A 75 -6.56 -13.87 -5.20
CA SER A 75 -7.64 -14.75 -4.74
C SER A 75 -7.21 -16.21 -4.56
N TYR A 76 -6.33 -16.70 -5.44
CA TYR A 76 -6.04 -18.14 -5.55
C TYR A 76 -4.59 -18.52 -5.31
N MET A 77 -3.62 -17.62 -5.49
CA MET A 77 -2.20 -18.02 -5.48
C MET A 77 -1.58 -18.13 -4.09
N GLY A 78 -2.20 -17.51 -3.08
CA GLY A 78 -1.69 -17.47 -1.71
C GLY A 78 -1.19 -18.82 -1.17
N PRO A 79 -1.94 -19.93 -1.26
CA PRO A 79 -1.52 -21.22 -0.70
C PRO A 79 -0.38 -21.90 -1.48
N PHE A 80 -0.20 -21.55 -2.75
CA PHE A 80 0.72 -22.24 -3.66
C PHE A 80 2.14 -21.69 -3.59
N LEU A 81 3.08 -22.52 -4.02
CA LEU A 81 4.51 -22.23 -4.10
C LEU A 81 4.90 -21.66 -5.45
N LEU A 82 6.07 -21.02 -5.53
CA LEU A 82 6.54 -20.28 -6.70
C LEU A 82 6.39 -21.05 -8.01
N LYS A 83 6.93 -22.27 -8.10
CA LYS A 83 6.84 -23.11 -9.31
C LYS A 83 5.42 -23.31 -9.81
N TYR A 84 4.48 -23.58 -8.89
CA TYR A 84 3.08 -23.79 -9.27
C TYR A 84 2.37 -22.49 -9.64
N ARG A 85 2.74 -21.38 -8.98
CA ARG A 85 2.25 -20.04 -9.36
C ARG A 85 2.67 -19.70 -10.79
N ASP A 86 3.94 -19.91 -11.14
CA ASP A 86 4.47 -19.64 -12.49
C ASP A 86 3.74 -20.46 -13.56
N GLU A 87 3.54 -21.76 -13.31
CA GLU A 87 2.79 -22.64 -14.23
C GLU A 87 1.35 -22.17 -14.44
N LEU A 88 0.67 -21.73 -13.38
CA LEU A 88 -0.71 -21.24 -13.46
C LEU A 88 -0.79 -19.87 -14.14
N VAL A 89 0.08 -18.91 -13.78
CA VAL A 89 0.14 -17.59 -14.40
C VAL A 89 0.39 -17.71 -15.90
N PHE A 90 1.31 -18.60 -16.31
CA PHE A 90 1.55 -18.87 -17.71
C PHE A 90 0.32 -19.39 -18.46
N LYS A 91 -0.45 -20.31 -17.84
CA LYS A 91 -1.72 -20.81 -18.42
C LYS A 91 -2.77 -19.71 -18.51
N TRP A 92 -2.88 -18.86 -17.48
CA TRP A 92 -3.84 -17.75 -17.47
C TRP A 92 -3.51 -16.70 -18.52
N ILE A 93 -2.23 -16.33 -18.66
CA ILE A 93 -1.74 -15.44 -19.70
C ILE A 93 -2.13 -15.97 -21.09
N LYS A 94 -1.91 -17.25 -21.37
CA LYS A 94 -2.31 -17.87 -22.64
C LYS A 94 -3.82 -17.81 -22.89
N ALA A 95 -4.64 -18.00 -21.85
CA ALA A 95 -6.09 -17.90 -21.97
C ALA A 95 -6.53 -16.46 -22.26
N VAL A 96 -5.93 -15.47 -21.57
CA VAL A 96 -6.16 -14.04 -21.80
C VAL A 96 -5.77 -13.64 -23.22
N ASP A 97 -4.63 -14.13 -23.72
CA ASP A 97 -4.15 -13.88 -25.08
C ASP A 97 -5.08 -14.51 -26.14
N ALA A 98 -5.62 -15.70 -25.88
CA ALA A 98 -6.57 -16.37 -26.78
C ALA A 98 -7.89 -15.59 -26.92
N GLU A 99 -8.34 -14.94 -25.85
CA GLU A 99 -9.52 -14.07 -25.84
C GLU A 99 -9.22 -12.64 -26.32
N GLN A 100 -7.99 -12.35 -26.74
CA GLN A 100 -7.54 -11.04 -27.23
C GLN A 100 -7.76 -9.90 -26.22
N ILE A 101 -7.71 -10.20 -24.93
CA ILE A 101 -7.85 -9.19 -23.88
C ILE A 101 -6.51 -8.45 -23.72
N PRO A 102 -6.47 -7.11 -23.86
CA PRO A 102 -5.24 -6.35 -23.70
C PRO A 102 -4.69 -6.46 -22.28
N LYS A 103 -3.36 -6.63 -22.18
CA LYS A 103 -2.61 -6.69 -20.91
C LYS A 103 -1.18 -6.22 -21.11
N SER A 104 -0.48 -5.98 -20.00
CA SER A 104 0.96 -5.74 -20.02
C SER A 104 1.73 -6.99 -20.49
N ASP A 105 2.77 -6.78 -21.29
CA ASP A 105 3.69 -7.82 -21.76
C ASP A 105 5.14 -7.30 -21.70
N PRO A 106 6.00 -7.84 -20.82
CA PRO A 106 5.70 -8.89 -19.84
C PRO A 106 4.73 -8.42 -18.74
N TYR A 107 3.86 -9.32 -18.28
CA TYR A 107 3.00 -9.09 -17.12
C TYR A 107 3.78 -9.34 -15.82
N SER A 108 3.69 -8.41 -14.87
CA SER A 108 4.30 -8.53 -13.54
C SER A 108 3.28 -8.18 -12.45
N PHE A 109 2.92 -9.17 -11.65
CA PHE A 109 1.97 -9.02 -10.54
C PHE A 109 2.45 -7.99 -9.51
N THR A 110 3.71 -8.11 -9.09
CA THR A 110 4.32 -7.21 -8.10
C THR A 110 4.39 -5.79 -8.64
N GLU A 111 4.80 -5.55 -9.88
CA GLU A 111 4.87 -4.19 -10.43
C GLU A 111 3.49 -3.53 -10.59
N PHE A 112 2.46 -4.32 -10.87
CA PHE A 112 1.10 -3.79 -11.04
C PHE A 112 0.43 -3.41 -9.71
N LEU A 113 0.64 -4.19 -8.64
CA LEU A 113 -0.07 -4.01 -7.37
C LEU A 113 0.76 -3.42 -6.21
N SER A 114 2.08 -3.35 -6.35
CA SER A 114 2.97 -2.87 -5.31
C SER A 114 3.60 -1.51 -5.65
N ASP A 115 3.85 -0.74 -4.61
CA ASP A 115 4.69 0.46 -4.70
C ASP A 115 6.13 0.04 -4.36
N PRO A 116 7.14 0.30 -5.23
CA PRO A 116 8.53 0.03 -4.94
C PRO A 116 9.04 0.63 -3.62
N ALA A 117 8.50 1.78 -3.18
CA ALA A 117 8.82 2.36 -1.89
C ALA A 117 8.32 1.48 -0.73
N LYS A 118 7.09 0.96 -0.85
CA LYS A 118 6.49 0.07 0.16
C LYS A 118 7.18 -1.29 0.20
N VAL A 119 7.58 -1.84 -0.95
CA VAL A 119 8.39 -3.07 -1.01
C VAL A 119 9.73 -2.87 -0.32
N ARG A 120 10.40 -1.72 -0.53
CA ARG A 120 11.64 -1.38 0.19
C ARG A 120 11.43 -1.29 1.69
N GLU A 121 10.32 -0.71 2.14
CA GLU A 121 9.98 -0.64 3.56
C GLU A 121 9.77 -2.04 4.16
N TRP A 122 9.03 -2.93 3.48
CA TRP A 122 8.87 -4.32 3.92
C TRP A 122 10.21 -5.04 4.05
N ASN A 123 11.13 -4.80 3.12
CA ASN A 123 12.47 -5.38 3.16
C ASN A 123 13.29 -4.89 4.37
N ILE A 124 13.12 -3.62 4.76
CA ILE A 124 13.74 -3.08 5.98
C ILE A 124 13.10 -3.71 7.23
N GLN A 125 11.81 -4.01 7.18
CA GLN A 125 11.04 -4.67 8.24
C GLN A 125 11.23 -6.20 8.29
N GLY A 126 12.16 -6.75 7.50
CA GLY A 126 12.54 -8.17 7.56
C GLY A 126 11.82 -9.11 6.60
N LEU A 127 11.01 -8.59 5.66
CA LEU A 127 10.55 -9.40 4.52
C LEU A 127 11.74 -9.67 3.58
N PRO A 128 11.98 -10.92 3.15
CA PRO A 128 13.02 -11.21 2.16
C PRO A 128 12.74 -10.58 0.79
N ARG A 129 13.82 -10.36 0.04
CA ARG A 129 13.81 -9.65 -1.26
C ARG A 129 13.50 -10.55 -2.45
N ASP A 130 13.27 -11.84 -2.24
CA ASP A 130 12.90 -12.75 -3.32
C ASP A 130 11.46 -12.47 -3.81
N SER A 131 11.19 -12.80 -5.07
CA SER A 131 9.89 -12.53 -5.70
C SER A 131 8.73 -13.21 -4.98
N PHE A 132 8.93 -14.43 -4.46
CA PHE A 132 7.89 -15.17 -3.74
C PHE A 132 7.47 -14.48 -2.43
N SER A 133 8.44 -14.03 -1.64
CA SER A 133 8.21 -13.27 -0.41
C SER A 133 7.54 -11.91 -0.69
N ILE A 134 7.97 -11.21 -1.75
CA ILE A 134 7.35 -9.94 -2.14
C ILE A 134 5.90 -10.16 -2.61
N ASP A 135 5.64 -11.16 -3.45
CA ASP A 135 4.28 -11.53 -3.88
C ASP A 135 3.38 -11.82 -2.68
N ASN A 136 3.89 -12.57 -1.70
CA ASN A 136 3.16 -12.84 -0.45
C ASN A 136 2.87 -11.54 0.32
N GLY A 137 3.84 -10.63 0.41
CA GLY A 137 3.66 -9.31 1.03
C GLY A 137 2.56 -8.50 0.34
N VAL A 138 2.50 -8.53 -1.00
CA VAL A 138 1.44 -7.90 -1.78
C VAL A 138 0.08 -8.53 -1.50
N ILE A 139 -0.03 -9.87 -1.50
CA ILE A 139 -1.27 -10.58 -1.18
C ILE A 139 -1.76 -10.18 0.23
N VAL A 140 -0.89 -10.24 1.24
CA VAL A 140 -1.21 -9.88 2.62
C VAL A 140 -1.68 -8.42 2.73
N SER A 141 -1.06 -7.50 1.99
CA SER A 141 -1.42 -6.07 2.02
C SER A 141 -2.68 -5.71 1.22
N LYS A 142 -3.06 -6.51 0.22
CA LYS A 142 -4.15 -6.18 -0.73
C LYS A 142 -5.38 -7.06 -0.60
N THR A 143 -5.30 -8.16 0.15
CA THR A 143 -6.42 -9.06 0.31
C THR A 143 -7.58 -8.42 1.10
N SER A 144 -8.81 -8.75 0.71
CA SER A 144 -10.02 -8.24 1.37
C SER A 144 -10.41 -9.08 2.59
N ARG A 145 -10.08 -10.38 2.60
CA ARG A 145 -10.26 -11.29 3.73
C ARG A 145 -9.01 -11.29 4.59
N TRP A 146 -9.13 -11.73 5.84
CA TRP A 146 -7.98 -11.73 6.73
C TRP A 146 -6.92 -12.74 6.30
N PRO A 147 -5.63 -12.36 6.23
CA PRO A 147 -4.55 -13.25 5.84
C PRO A 147 -4.27 -14.29 6.94
N LEU A 148 -4.33 -15.56 6.56
CA LEU A 148 -3.87 -16.71 7.35
C LEU A 148 -2.54 -17.18 6.77
N MET A 149 -1.46 -16.86 7.47
CA MET A 149 -0.09 -17.09 7.01
C MET A 149 0.44 -18.41 7.57
N ILE A 150 0.77 -19.35 6.68
CA ILE A 150 1.46 -20.59 7.00
C ILE A 150 2.94 -20.27 7.09
N ASP A 151 3.46 -20.19 8.31
CA ASP A 151 4.76 -19.57 8.61
C ASP A 151 5.59 -20.42 9.59
N PRO A 152 6.09 -21.60 9.16
CA PRO A 152 6.85 -22.49 10.02
C PRO A 152 8.18 -21.88 10.50
N GLN A 153 8.78 -20.98 9.70
CA GLN A 153 10.03 -20.28 10.05
C GLN A 153 9.82 -18.95 10.80
N CYS A 154 8.58 -18.57 11.11
CA CYS A 154 8.24 -17.30 11.79
C CYS A 154 8.67 -16.03 11.03
N GLN A 155 8.87 -16.11 9.72
CA GLN A 155 9.26 -14.99 8.86
C GLN A 155 8.14 -13.95 8.76
N ALA A 156 6.93 -14.39 8.42
CA ALA A 156 5.77 -13.50 8.31
C ALA A 156 5.42 -12.88 9.67
N MET A 157 5.46 -13.68 10.73
CA MET A 157 5.23 -13.21 12.10
C MET A 157 6.18 -12.08 12.49
N ASN A 158 7.48 -12.23 12.23
CA ASN A 158 8.48 -11.22 12.55
C ASN A 158 8.32 -9.97 11.68
N TRP A 159 8.02 -10.15 10.40
CA TRP A 159 7.73 -9.04 9.49
C TRP A 159 6.52 -8.22 9.95
N ILE A 160 5.39 -8.84 10.30
CA ILE A 160 4.20 -8.13 10.79
C ILE A 160 4.48 -7.41 12.12
N LYS A 161 5.24 -8.03 13.03
CA LYS A 161 5.68 -7.37 14.28
C LYS A 161 6.53 -6.13 14.01
N SER A 162 7.46 -6.21 13.07
CA SER A 162 8.30 -5.08 12.69
C SER A 162 7.51 -4.00 11.93
N MET A 163 6.51 -4.38 11.15
CA MET A 163 5.70 -3.46 10.33
C MET A 163 4.70 -2.66 11.17
N GLU A 164 3.98 -3.32 12.09
CA GLU A 164 2.93 -2.69 12.90
C GLU A 164 3.47 -2.07 14.20
N GLY A 165 4.67 -2.48 14.65
CA GLY A 165 5.37 -1.90 15.78
C GLY A 165 4.60 -2.00 17.11
N GLU A 166 4.63 -0.93 17.91
CA GLU A 166 4.03 -0.88 19.25
C GLU A 166 2.49 -0.93 19.26
N ASN A 167 1.87 -0.63 18.10
CA ASN A 167 0.41 -0.67 17.96
C ASN A 167 -0.13 -2.10 17.87
N LEU A 168 0.72 -3.08 17.55
CA LEU A 168 0.33 -4.47 17.41
C LEU A 168 -0.08 -5.08 18.76
N ARG A 169 -1.23 -5.76 18.78
CA ARG A 169 -1.62 -6.64 19.87
C ARG A 169 -1.43 -8.09 19.44
N VAL A 170 -0.58 -8.81 20.16
CA VAL A 170 -0.37 -10.24 19.95
C VAL A 170 -1.32 -11.01 20.85
N ILE A 171 -2.09 -11.94 20.27
CA ILE A 171 -3.00 -12.81 20.99
C ILE A 171 -2.77 -14.29 20.63
N ASP A 172 -3.11 -15.18 21.55
CA ASP A 172 -3.10 -16.63 21.38
C ASP A 172 -4.42 -17.20 21.94
N LEU A 173 -4.96 -18.24 21.32
CA LEU A 173 -6.23 -18.86 21.74
C LEU A 173 -6.17 -19.45 23.17
N GLN A 174 -4.96 -19.71 23.68
CA GLN A 174 -4.76 -20.18 25.06
C GLN A 174 -4.89 -19.07 26.11
N MET A 175 -4.89 -17.79 25.71
CA MET A 175 -5.00 -16.65 26.63
C MET A 175 -6.45 -16.45 27.08
N LYS A 176 -6.71 -16.47 28.39
CA LYS A 176 -8.08 -16.35 28.94
C LYS A 176 -8.82 -15.07 28.51
N ASN A 177 -8.11 -13.99 28.24
CA ASN A 177 -8.65 -12.67 27.93
C ASN A 177 -8.49 -12.27 26.45
N TYR A 178 -8.18 -13.21 25.54
CA TYR A 178 -7.90 -12.87 24.14
C TYR A 178 -9.09 -12.15 23.47
N MET A 179 -10.32 -12.59 23.76
CA MET A 179 -11.54 -11.97 23.23
C MET A 179 -11.73 -10.52 23.69
N GLN A 180 -11.37 -10.22 24.94
CA GLN A 180 -11.46 -8.85 25.47
C GLN A 180 -10.42 -7.94 24.80
N THR A 181 -9.19 -8.43 24.63
CA THR A 181 -8.14 -7.71 23.89
C THR A 181 -8.55 -7.46 22.44
N LEU A 182 -9.17 -8.45 21.79
CA LEU A 182 -9.65 -8.34 20.42
C LEU A 182 -10.78 -7.32 20.29
N ALA A 183 -11.76 -7.35 21.20
CA ALA A 183 -12.84 -6.37 21.28
C ALA A 183 -12.30 -4.93 21.43
N GLN A 184 -11.34 -4.72 22.33
CA GLN A 184 -10.69 -3.42 22.50
C GLN A 184 -9.91 -2.98 21.25
N ALA A 185 -9.21 -3.90 20.60
CA ALA A 185 -8.46 -3.59 19.39
C ALA A 185 -9.37 -3.21 18.22
N ILE A 186 -10.52 -3.89 18.07
CA ILE A 186 -11.53 -3.55 17.05
C ILE A 186 -12.09 -2.15 17.28
N GLN A 187 -12.40 -1.80 18.53
CA GLN A 187 -12.92 -0.47 18.86
C GLN A 187 -11.90 0.64 18.62
N ASN A 188 -10.62 0.39 18.95
CA ASN A 188 -9.54 1.38 18.82
C ASN A 188 -8.83 1.37 17.46
N GLY A 189 -9.19 0.45 16.55
CA GLY A 189 -8.53 0.29 15.25
C GLY A 189 -7.11 -0.26 15.33
N TRP A 190 -6.75 -0.96 16.42
CA TRP A 190 -5.40 -1.51 16.58
C TRP A 190 -5.19 -2.80 15.78
N PRO A 191 -4.04 -2.98 15.12
CA PRO A 191 -3.73 -4.23 14.45
C PRO A 191 -3.56 -5.36 15.46
N VAL A 192 -4.07 -6.55 15.12
CA VAL A 192 -4.01 -7.74 15.96
C VAL A 192 -3.38 -8.90 15.19
N LEU A 193 -2.47 -9.61 15.84
CA LEU A 193 -1.85 -10.83 15.33
C LEU A 193 -2.22 -12.02 16.22
N LEU A 194 -3.06 -12.90 15.68
CA LEU A 194 -3.38 -14.20 16.28
C LEU A 194 -2.30 -15.22 15.90
N GLN A 195 -1.60 -15.75 16.90
CA GLN A 195 -0.47 -16.65 16.69
C GLN A 195 -0.81 -18.11 17.00
N ASN A 196 -0.01 -19.00 16.40
CA ASN A 196 0.01 -20.44 16.69
C ASN A 196 -1.34 -21.13 16.53
N ILE A 197 -2.16 -20.70 15.57
CA ILE A 197 -3.38 -21.45 15.28
C ILE A 197 -3.01 -22.86 14.80
N LEU A 198 -3.83 -23.83 15.17
CA LEU A 198 -3.74 -25.19 14.65
C LEU A 198 -4.59 -25.28 13.38
N GLU A 199 -5.24 -26.42 13.14
CA GLU A 199 -6.14 -26.64 12.00
C GLU A 199 -7.58 -26.17 12.27
N THR A 200 -7.90 -25.87 13.53
CA THR A 200 -9.21 -25.39 13.97
C THR A 200 -9.13 -23.96 14.49
N LEU A 201 -10.14 -23.15 14.17
CA LEU A 201 -10.35 -21.81 14.71
C LEU A 201 -11.51 -21.83 15.71
N ASP A 202 -11.45 -20.96 16.72
CA ASP A 202 -12.55 -20.77 17.66
C ASP A 202 -13.75 -20.16 16.92
N PRO A 203 -14.95 -20.78 16.94
CA PRO A 203 -16.15 -20.24 16.32
C PRO A 203 -16.53 -18.84 16.82
N GLY A 204 -16.09 -18.44 18.02
CA GLY A 204 -16.28 -17.08 18.52
C GLY A 204 -15.63 -16.00 17.64
N LEU A 205 -14.64 -16.35 16.80
CA LEU A 205 -13.99 -15.44 15.86
C LEU A 205 -14.79 -15.20 14.58
N ASP A 206 -15.83 -15.99 14.32
CA ASP A 206 -16.62 -15.90 13.09
C ASP A 206 -17.17 -14.50 12.76
N PRO A 207 -17.66 -13.70 13.74
CA PRO A 207 -18.08 -12.33 13.45
C PRO A 207 -16.95 -11.46 12.90
N VAL A 208 -15.72 -11.65 13.39
CA VAL A 208 -14.53 -10.95 12.89
C VAL A 208 -14.14 -11.46 11.51
N LEU A 209 -14.08 -12.78 11.35
CA LEU A 209 -13.64 -13.42 10.12
C LEU A 209 -14.57 -13.11 8.93
N ASN A 210 -15.88 -13.13 9.17
CA ASN A 210 -16.90 -12.81 8.17
C ASN A 210 -17.13 -11.30 8.00
N LYS A 211 -16.54 -10.46 8.87
CA LYS A 211 -16.86 -9.03 8.99
C LYS A 211 -18.37 -8.81 9.12
N SER A 212 -18.98 -9.52 10.08
CA SER A 212 -20.42 -9.46 10.36
C SER A 212 -20.77 -8.14 11.08
N LEU A 213 -20.95 -7.08 10.29
CA LEU A 213 -21.25 -5.72 10.77
C LEU A 213 -22.75 -5.44 10.71
N ILE A 214 -23.27 -4.82 11.77
CA ILE A 214 -24.65 -4.37 11.89
C ILE A 214 -24.64 -2.85 11.99
N ARG A 215 -25.39 -2.18 11.11
CA ARG A 215 -25.47 -0.71 11.13
C ARG A 215 -26.59 -0.27 12.07
N THR A 216 -26.22 0.42 13.15
CA THR A 216 -27.15 0.91 14.17
C THR A 216 -26.86 2.38 14.45
N GLY A 217 -27.84 3.27 14.24
CA GLY A 217 -27.71 4.68 14.61
C GLY A 217 -26.59 5.46 13.89
N GLY A 218 -26.14 5.00 12.73
CA GLY A 218 -25.04 5.62 11.96
C GLY A 218 -23.67 5.00 12.21
N ALA A 219 -23.49 4.24 13.30
CA ALA A 219 -22.28 3.46 13.59
C ALA A 219 -22.40 2.03 13.06
N GLU A 220 -21.27 1.42 12.74
CA GLU A 220 -21.17 -0.01 12.45
C GLU A 220 -20.74 -0.76 13.71
N ILE A 221 -21.51 -1.78 14.09
CA ILE A 221 -21.33 -2.54 15.33
C ILE A 221 -21.07 -4.00 14.96
N MET A 222 -20.09 -4.61 15.63
CA MET A 222 -19.82 -6.04 15.56
C MET A 222 -20.17 -6.70 16.90
N ARG A 223 -20.85 -7.85 16.85
CA ARG A 223 -21.17 -8.63 18.05
C ARG A 223 -20.13 -9.74 18.25
N LEU A 224 -19.44 -9.72 19.39
CA LEU A 224 -18.44 -10.70 19.79
C LEU A 224 -18.92 -11.41 21.06
N GLY A 225 -19.49 -12.61 20.87
CA GLY A 225 -20.19 -13.32 21.93
C GLY A 225 -21.35 -12.48 22.49
N ASP A 226 -21.27 -12.15 23.78
CA ASP A 226 -22.29 -11.35 24.47
C ASP A 226 -22.04 -9.84 24.41
N SER A 227 -20.90 -9.41 23.87
CA SER A 227 -20.53 -7.99 23.80
C SER A 227 -20.75 -7.40 22.41
N GLU A 228 -21.19 -6.14 22.36
CA GLU A 228 -21.28 -5.34 21.15
C GLU A 228 -20.13 -4.32 21.14
N VAL A 229 -19.38 -4.26 20.05
CA VAL A 229 -18.26 -3.33 19.87
C VAL A 229 -18.49 -2.48 18.64
N GLU A 230 -18.23 -1.18 18.75
CA GLU A 230 -18.18 -0.29 17.59
C GLU A 230 -16.98 -0.68 16.72
N TYR A 231 -17.20 -0.80 15.41
CA TYR A 231 -16.19 -1.27 14.47
C TYR A 231 -15.40 -0.09 13.92
N ASN A 232 -14.08 -0.13 14.09
CA ASN A 232 -13.16 0.83 13.46
C ASN A 232 -12.60 0.25 12.15
N HIS A 233 -12.72 0.99 11.05
CA HIS A 233 -12.23 0.57 9.74
C HIS A 233 -10.70 0.50 9.61
N ASP A 234 -9.95 1.13 10.53
CA ASP A 234 -8.48 1.02 10.58
C ASP A 234 -8.01 -0.32 11.16
N PHE A 235 -8.91 -1.10 11.76
CA PHE A 235 -8.61 -2.41 12.33
C PHE A 235 -8.04 -3.38 11.29
N ARG A 236 -6.94 -4.05 11.66
CA ARG A 236 -6.32 -5.11 10.85
C ARG A 236 -6.16 -6.39 11.67
N PHE A 237 -6.42 -7.52 11.04
CA PHE A 237 -6.30 -8.83 11.67
C PHE A 237 -5.41 -9.75 10.85
N TYR A 238 -4.38 -10.29 11.51
CA TYR A 238 -3.41 -11.20 10.94
C TYR A 238 -3.45 -12.51 11.70
N ILE A 239 -3.37 -13.63 10.99
CA ILE A 239 -3.40 -14.96 11.58
C ILE A 239 -2.14 -15.71 11.14
N THR A 240 -1.46 -16.39 12.06
CA THR A 240 -0.25 -17.17 11.75
C THR A 240 -0.35 -18.57 12.33
N THR A 241 0.17 -19.55 11.59
CA THR A 241 0.39 -20.92 12.06
C THR A 241 1.85 -21.32 11.87
N LYS A 242 2.37 -22.15 12.78
CA LYS A 242 3.69 -22.78 12.66
C LYS A 242 3.64 -24.15 12.00
N LEU A 243 2.44 -24.67 11.71
CA LEU A 243 2.30 -25.94 11.01
C LEU A 243 2.83 -25.78 9.58
N SER A 244 3.70 -26.68 9.14
CA SER A 244 4.31 -26.57 7.80
C SER A 244 3.34 -26.92 6.67
N ASN A 245 2.39 -27.81 6.92
CA ASN A 245 1.38 -28.24 5.94
C ASN A 245 0.03 -28.54 6.64
N PRO A 246 -0.66 -27.51 7.16
CA PRO A 246 -1.94 -27.66 7.83
C PRO A 246 -3.06 -28.02 6.85
N PHE A 247 -3.98 -28.88 7.28
CA PHE A 247 -5.21 -29.13 6.56
C PHE A 247 -6.34 -28.24 7.09
N TYR A 248 -6.62 -27.15 6.39
CA TYR A 248 -7.76 -26.28 6.71
C TYR A 248 -9.03 -26.73 6.02
N ALA A 249 -10.11 -26.82 6.80
CA ALA A 249 -11.44 -27.10 6.25
C ALA A 249 -11.86 -25.99 5.25
N PRO A 250 -12.67 -26.30 4.22
CA PRO A 250 -13.13 -25.33 3.25
C PRO A 250 -13.74 -24.07 3.88
N GLU A 251 -14.45 -24.23 4.99
CA GLU A 251 -15.01 -23.12 5.77
C GLU A 251 -13.96 -22.07 6.15
N ILE A 252 -12.80 -22.48 6.67
CA ILE A 252 -11.70 -21.57 7.03
C ILE A 252 -11.13 -20.89 5.77
N CYS A 253 -10.96 -21.64 4.68
CA CYS A 253 -10.45 -21.13 3.41
C CYS A 253 -11.41 -20.16 2.71
N THR A 254 -12.71 -20.23 3.00
CA THR A 254 -13.67 -19.22 2.52
C THR A 254 -13.60 -17.92 3.32
N LYS A 255 -13.37 -18.02 4.63
CA LYS A 255 -13.35 -16.89 5.58
C LYS A 255 -12.02 -16.13 5.59
N THR A 256 -10.92 -16.82 5.27
CA THR A 256 -9.55 -16.26 5.30
C THR A 256 -8.88 -16.37 3.93
N THR A 257 -7.84 -15.56 3.71
CA THR A 257 -6.93 -15.74 2.58
C THR A 257 -5.70 -16.45 3.07
N VAL A 258 -5.55 -17.73 2.73
CA VAL A 258 -4.38 -18.52 3.11
C VAL A 258 -3.18 -18.11 2.27
N VAL A 259 -2.07 -17.77 2.92
CA VAL A 259 -0.81 -17.35 2.29
C VAL A 259 0.32 -18.23 2.80
N ASN A 260 1.03 -18.89 1.89
CA ASN A 260 2.09 -19.81 2.24
C ASN A 260 3.45 -19.10 2.27
N PHE A 261 4.04 -19.00 3.47
CA PHE A 261 5.38 -18.45 3.70
C PHE A 261 6.42 -19.56 3.93
N ALA A 262 6.06 -20.84 3.77
CA ALA A 262 7.01 -21.93 3.92
C ALA A 262 8.09 -21.84 2.84
N VAL A 263 9.32 -21.60 3.28
CA VAL A 263 10.50 -21.64 2.42
C VAL A 263 10.84 -23.11 2.16
N MET A 264 10.80 -23.54 0.89
CA MET A 264 11.52 -24.74 0.48
C MET A 264 12.97 -24.34 0.20
N GLN A 265 13.91 -25.14 0.70
CA GLN A 265 15.26 -25.14 0.13
C GLN A 265 15.12 -25.60 -1.32
N GLU A 266 15.03 -24.65 -2.25
CA GLU A 266 15.41 -24.94 -3.63
C GLU A 266 16.91 -25.21 -3.63
N GLY A 267 17.26 -26.49 -3.76
CA GLY A 267 18.59 -26.98 -4.08
C GLY A 267 18.59 -27.50 -5.52
#